data_AF-A0A2M6X8A8-F1
#
_entry.id   AF-A0A2M6X8A8-F1
#
_cell.length_a   1.000
_cell.length_b   1.000
_cell.length_c   1.000
_cell.angle_alpha   90.00
_cell.angle_beta   90.00
_cell.angle_gamma   90.00
#
_symmetry.space_group_name_H-M   'P 1'
#
loop_
_entity.id
_entity.type
_entity.pdbx_description
1 polymer ?
#
loop_
_entity_poly.entity_id
_entity_poly.type
_entity_poly.pdbx_seq_one_letter_code
_entity_poly.pdbx_strand_id
1 'polypeptide(L)'
;MNELVTEFIAESETALDECLKILEEIEGNFEQVKRLEDVGQIIDRVMGGAKNMALLEESHGLLSWIGDAAELCKIVAYRGSQIRSHADLFNLVSAFLIDTVEVLQEQLRLLPSFQKEATVEISRAFLDRLSWVKEVFSPEFRSSVKVSDNPSLGGGKTVNQDEIDELLKRLTGS
;
A
#
# COMPACT_ATOMS: atom_id res chain seq x y z
N MET A 1 -14.37 18.23 -17.16
CA MET A 1 -14.14 16.87 -16.66
C MET A 1 -15.37 16.04 -16.99
N ASN A 2 -15.17 14.84 -17.53
CA ASN A 2 -16.28 13.95 -17.90
C ASN A 2 -17.00 13.43 -16.64
N GLU A 3 -18.30 13.17 -16.74
CA GLU A 3 -19.16 12.63 -15.68
C GLU A 3 -18.56 11.36 -15.07
N LEU A 4 -17.98 10.50 -15.91
CA LEU A 4 -17.29 9.27 -15.50
C LEU A 4 -16.13 9.51 -14.52
N VAL A 5 -15.35 10.58 -14.71
CA VAL A 5 -14.24 10.90 -13.81
C VAL A 5 -14.77 11.42 -12.47
N THR A 6 -15.88 12.16 -12.51
CA THR A 6 -16.52 12.68 -11.28
C THR A 6 -17.11 11.55 -10.44
N GLU A 7 -17.79 10.60 -11.09
CA GLU A 7 -18.30 9.37 -10.43
C GLU A 7 -17.16 8.54 -9.85
N PHE A 8 -16.09 8.31 -10.62
CA PHE A 8 -14.90 7.59 -10.16
C PHE A 8 -14.28 8.24 -8.90
N ILE A 9 -14.14 9.57 -8.88
CA ILE A 9 -13.60 10.28 -7.71
C ILE A 9 -14.50 10.04 -6.49
N ALA A 10 -15.80 10.24 -6.61
CA ALA A 10 -16.73 10.09 -5.48
C ALA A 10 -16.79 8.66 -4.93
N GLU A 11 -16.81 7.66 -5.81
CA GLU A 11 -16.75 6.25 -5.42
C GLU A 11 -15.42 5.90 -4.74
N SER A 12 -14.31 6.43 -5.28
CA SER A 12 -12.98 6.17 -4.73
C SER A 12 -12.77 6.85 -3.38
N GLU A 13 -13.26 8.08 -3.18
CA GLU A 13 -13.21 8.75 -1.87
C GLU A 13 -13.99 7.95 -0.83
N THR A 14 -15.20 7.48 -1.18
CA THR A 14 -16.01 6.64 -0.28
C THR A 14 -15.30 5.34 0.08
N ALA A 15 -14.66 4.70 -0.91
CA ALA A 15 -13.88 3.48 -0.68
C ALA A 15 -12.66 3.74 0.21
N LEU A 16 -11.91 4.82 -0.03
CA LEU A 16 -10.74 5.14 0.79
C LEU A 16 -11.12 5.57 2.22
N ASP A 17 -12.27 6.22 2.41
CA ASP A 17 -12.81 6.48 3.75
C ASP A 17 -13.17 5.18 4.49
N GLU A 18 -13.68 4.17 3.77
CA GLU A 18 -13.91 2.82 4.32
C GLU A 18 -12.58 2.17 4.73
N CYS A 19 -11.53 2.27 3.89
CA CYS A 19 -10.19 1.80 4.21
C CYS A 19 -9.64 2.45 5.48
N LEU A 20 -9.69 3.78 5.60
CA LEU A 20 -9.17 4.51 6.76
C LEU A 20 -9.87 4.06 8.04
N LYS A 21 -11.20 3.96 8.03
CA LYS A 21 -11.96 3.47 9.19
C LYS A 21 -11.50 2.09 9.63
N ILE A 22 -11.32 1.15 8.68
CA ILE A 22 -10.82 -0.19 9.02
C ILE A 22 -9.41 -0.12 9.60
N LEU A 23 -8.51 0.66 8.98
CA LEU A 23 -7.12 0.78 9.42
C LEU A 23 -7.00 1.39 10.82
N GLU A 24 -7.76 2.45 11.11
CA GLU A 24 -7.85 3.08 12.42
C GLU A 24 -8.42 2.13 13.49
N GLU A 25 -9.43 1.33 13.13
CA GLU A 25 -10.03 0.34 14.06
C GLU A 25 -9.09 -0.82 14.42
N ILE A 26 -8.15 -1.16 13.55
CA ILE A 26 -7.23 -2.28 13.76
C ILE A 26 -5.85 -1.84 14.27
N GLU A 27 -5.54 -0.55 14.20
CA GLU A 27 -4.25 -0.02 14.63
C GLU A 27 -3.94 -0.43 16.08
N GLY A 28 -2.73 -0.97 16.31
CA GLY A 28 -2.34 -1.48 17.63
C GLY A 28 -2.97 -2.81 18.04
N ASN A 29 -3.92 -3.36 17.26
CA ASN A 29 -4.64 -4.58 17.59
C ASN A 29 -4.29 -5.74 16.63
N PHE A 30 -3.22 -6.47 16.96
CA PHE A 30 -2.73 -7.58 16.15
C PHE A 30 -3.73 -8.73 15.97
N GLU A 31 -4.69 -8.92 16.88
CA GLU A 31 -5.73 -9.95 16.72
C GLU A 31 -6.59 -9.73 15.46
N GLN A 32 -6.65 -8.46 15.00
CA GLN A 32 -7.38 -8.06 13.81
C GLN A 32 -6.52 -8.05 12.53
N VAL A 33 -5.30 -8.60 12.53
CA VAL A 33 -4.39 -8.63 11.37
C VAL A 33 -5.06 -9.10 10.06
N LYS A 34 -6.07 -9.97 10.16
CA LYS A 34 -6.83 -10.46 9.00
C LYS A 34 -7.65 -9.41 8.27
N ARG A 35 -8.08 -8.34 8.95
CA ARG A 35 -8.84 -7.24 8.35
C ARG A 35 -8.04 -6.41 7.35
N LEU A 36 -6.71 -6.55 7.32
CA LEU A 36 -5.89 -6.02 6.23
C LEU A 36 -6.24 -6.65 4.87
N GLU A 37 -6.86 -7.85 4.85
CA GLU A 37 -7.39 -8.42 3.62
C GLU A 37 -8.59 -7.63 3.09
N ASP A 38 -9.47 -7.15 3.99
CA ASP A 38 -10.63 -6.32 3.64
C ASP A 38 -10.16 -4.98 3.05
N VAL A 39 -9.13 -4.37 3.68
CA VAL A 39 -8.46 -3.18 3.15
C VAL A 39 -7.93 -3.44 1.73
N GLY A 40 -7.24 -4.56 1.52
CA GLY A 40 -6.74 -4.94 0.21
C GLY A 40 -7.83 -5.07 -0.86
N GLN A 41 -9.00 -5.63 -0.49
CA GLN A 41 -10.14 -5.76 -1.39
C GLN A 41 -10.77 -4.41 -1.75
N ILE A 42 -10.85 -3.47 -0.81
CA ILE A 42 -11.39 -2.12 -1.08
C ILE A 42 -10.44 -1.36 -2.01
N ILE A 43 -9.13 -1.39 -1.73
CA ILE A 43 -8.10 -0.75 -2.56
C ILE A 43 -8.08 -1.34 -3.97
N ASP A 44 -8.35 -2.64 -4.15
CA ASP A 44 -8.47 -3.27 -5.47
C ASP A 44 -9.55 -2.60 -6.35
N ARG A 45 -10.66 -2.15 -5.76
CA ARG A 45 -11.72 -1.42 -6.47
C ARG A 45 -11.21 -0.08 -6.99
N VAL A 46 -10.49 0.67 -6.14
CA VAL A 46 -9.89 1.97 -6.50
C VAL A 46 -8.83 1.79 -7.60
N MET A 47 -7.97 0.78 -7.46
CA MET A 47 -6.96 0.43 -8.46
C MET A 47 -7.58 0.09 -9.82
N GLY A 48 -8.61 -0.76 -9.83
CA GLY A 48 -9.33 -1.14 -11.05
C GLY A 48 -10.00 0.06 -11.71
N GLY A 49 -10.66 0.90 -10.93
CA GLY A 49 -11.26 2.15 -11.40
C GLY A 49 -10.22 3.09 -12.03
N ALA A 50 -9.12 3.35 -11.33
CA ALA A 50 -8.06 4.24 -11.80
C ALA A 50 -7.43 3.76 -13.12
N LYS A 51 -7.10 2.46 -13.21
CA LYS A 51 -6.53 1.88 -14.43
C LYS A 51 -7.52 1.91 -15.60
N ASN A 52 -8.80 1.64 -15.34
CA ASN A 52 -9.82 1.75 -16.38
C ASN A 52 -9.99 3.20 -16.86
N MET A 53 -10.02 4.17 -15.94
CA MET A 53 -10.10 5.59 -16.30
C MET A 53 -8.87 6.06 -17.09
N ALA A 54 -7.68 5.57 -16.75
CA ALA A 54 -6.45 5.87 -17.49
C ALA A 54 -6.47 5.36 -18.94
N LEU A 55 -7.24 4.32 -19.24
CA LEU A 55 -7.44 3.83 -20.61
C LEU A 55 -8.44 4.68 -21.41
N LEU A 56 -9.39 5.34 -20.74
CA LEU A 56 -10.45 6.12 -21.37
C LEU A 56 -10.06 7.59 -21.60
N GLU A 57 -9.26 8.16 -20.69
CA GLU A 57 -8.78 9.53 -20.78
C GLU A 57 -7.31 9.54 -21.24
N GLU A 58 -7.08 9.77 -22.54
CA GLU A 58 -5.73 9.97 -23.08
C GLU A 58 -5.06 11.15 -22.35
N SER A 59 -4.05 10.80 -21.55
CA SER A 59 -3.16 11.69 -20.78
C SER A 59 -3.64 12.13 -19.40
N HIS A 60 -3.79 11.16 -18.50
CA HIS A 60 -3.69 11.43 -17.06
C HIS A 60 -2.58 10.57 -16.44
N GLY A 61 -1.35 11.10 -16.46
CA GLY A 61 -0.25 10.52 -15.67
C GLY A 61 -0.62 10.36 -14.19
N LEU A 62 -1.53 11.21 -13.68
CA LEU A 62 -2.09 11.11 -12.35
C LEU A 62 -2.99 9.87 -12.16
N LEU A 63 -3.84 9.50 -13.13
CA LEU A 63 -4.68 8.29 -13.03
C LEU A 63 -3.83 7.03 -13.07
N SER A 64 -2.81 6.99 -13.94
CA SER A 64 -1.83 5.88 -13.96
C SER A 64 -1.13 5.77 -12.61
N TRP A 65 -0.68 6.90 -12.07
CA TRP A 65 -0.01 6.93 -10.78
C TRP A 65 -0.91 6.44 -9.65
N ILE A 66 -2.17 6.90 -9.58
CA ILE A 66 -3.15 6.44 -8.58
C ILE A 66 -3.34 4.93 -8.71
N GLY A 67 -3.44 4.41 -9.93
CA GLY A 67 -3.54 2.97 -10.20
C GLY A 67 -2.33 2.17 -9.71
N ASP A 68 -1.12 2.65 -9.98
CA ASP A 68 0.13 2.00 -9.56
C ASP A 68 0.32 2.05 -8.03
N ALA A 69 0.05 3.21 -7.42
CA ALA A 69 0.10 3.38 -5.98
C ALA A 69 -0.94 2.48 -5.28
N ALA A 70 -2.19 2.48 -5.73
CA ALA A 70 -3.23 1.62 -5.18
C ALA A 70 -2.90 0.13 -5.35
N GLU A 71 -2.29 -0.28 -6.48
CA GLU A 71 -1.80 -1.65 -6.64
C GLU A 71 -0.75 -2.03 -5.60
N LEU A 72 0.20 -1.14 -5.31
CA LEU A 72 1.21 -1.38 -4.27
C LEU A 72 0.56 -1.47 -2.89
N CYS A 73 -0.36 -0.56 -2.55
CA CYS A 73 -1.10 -0.60 -1.28
C CYS A 73 -1.86 -1.91 -1.10
N LYS A 74 -2.57 -2.35 -2.15
CA LYS A 74 -3.29 -3.62 -2.19
C LYS A 74 -2.35 -4.78 -1.85
N ILE A 75 -1.19 -4.83 -2.50
CA ILE A 75 -0.20 -5.90 -2.27
C ILE A 75 0.29 -5.88 -0.83
N VAL A 76 0.63 -4.69 -0.31
CA VAL A 76 1.08 -4.51 1.08
C VAL A 76 0.00 -4.97 2.06
N ALA A 77 -1.26 -4.61 1.85
CA ALA A 77 -2.39 -5.01 2.69
C ALA A 77 -2.58 -6.55 2.69
N TYR A 78 -2.60 -7.18 1.52
CA TYR A 78 -2.72 -8.65 1.41
C TYR A 78 -1.54 -9.40 2.03
N ARG A 79 -0.33 -8.84 1.94
CA ARG A 79 0.86 -9.45 2.57
C ARG A 79 0.88 -9.20 4.07
N GLY A 80 0.46 -8.02 4.51
CA GLY A 80 0.28 -7.66 5.91
C GLY A 80 -0.71 -8.58 6.62
N SER A 81 -1.81 -8.97 5.97
CA SER A 81 -2.79 -9.92 6.52
C SER A 81 -2.23 -11.34 6.74
N GLN A 82 -1.02 -11.62 6.24
CA GLN A 82 -0.31 -12.88 6.40
C GLN A 82 0.71 -12.86 7.55
N ILE A 83 0.89 -11.74 8.25
CA ILE A 83 1.73 -11.68 9.44
C ILE A 83 1.16 -12.63 10.50
N ARG A 84 2.03 -13.38 11.19
CA ARG A 84 1.64 -14.44 12.14
C ARG A 84 2.08 -14.19 13.58
N SER A 85 3.20 -13.50 13.79
CA SER A 85 3.84 -13.43 15.11
C SER A 85 4.59 -12.11 15.38
N HIS A 86 4.37 -11.07 14.56
CA HIS A 86 5.11 -9.81 14.65
C HIS A 86 4.14 -8.64 14.70
N ALA A 87 3.67 -8.32 15.91
CA ALA A 87 2.75 -7.21 16.16
C ALA A 87 3.35 -5.86 15.75
N ASP A 88 4.66 -5.66 15.94
CA ASP A 88 5.34 -4.43 15.53
C ASP A 88 5.33 -4.23 14.01
N LEU A 89 5.59 -5.30 13.25
CA LEU A 89 5.49 -5.28 11.79
C LEU A 89 4.06 -5.00 11.33
N PHE A 90 3.06 -5.53 12.04
CA PHE A 90 1.66 -5.23 11.76
C PHE A 90 1.34 -3.76 11.99
N ASN A 91 1.72 -3.19 13.14
CA ASN A 91 1.50 -1.77 13.46
C ASN A 91 2.18 -0.85 12.46
N LEU A 92 3.39 -1.21 12.02
CA LEU A 92 4.11 -0.49 10.98
C LEU A 92 3.37 -0.53 9.64
N VAL A 93 2.88 -1.71 9.24
CA VAL A 93 2.10 -1.85 8.00
C VAL A 93 0.79 -1.09 8.07
N SER A 94 0.07 -1.12 9.20
CA SER A 94 -1.18 -0.38 9.35
C SER A 94 -0.94 1.12 9.28
N ALA A 95 0.04 1.64 10.03
CA ALA A 95 0.38 3.07 10.00
C ALA A 95 0.82 3.52 8.59
N PHE A 96 1.67 2.72 7.93
CA PHE A 96 2.08 3.01 6.56
C PHE A 96 0.90 3.02 5.58
N LEU A 97 -0.04 2.08 5.72
CA LEU A 97 -1.23 2.06 4.87
C LEU A 97 -2.15 3.24 5.13
N ILE A 98 -2.27 3.74 6.37
CA ILE A 98 -3.02 4.96 6.71
C ILE A 98 -2.42 6.14 5.94
N ASP A 99 -1.13 6.43 6.14
CA ASP A 99 -0.43 7.53 5.46
C ASP A 99 -0.60 7.45 3.93
N THR A 100 -0.50 6.23 3.40
CA THR A 100 -0.56 6.00 1.96
C THR A 100 -1.98 6.18 1.40
N VAL A 101 -3.00 5.76 2.13
CA VAL A 101 -4.41 5.97 1.75
C VAL A 101 -4.78 7.45 1.79
N GLU A 102 -4.30 8.20 2.78
CA GLU A 102 -4.47 9.65 2.83
C GLU A 102 -3.85 10.33 1.61
N VAL A 103 -2.61 9.95 1.24
CA VAL A 103 -1.96 10.45 0.03
C VAL A 103 -2.79 10.12 -1.23
N LEU A 104 -3.36 8.91 -1.32
CA LEU A 104 -4.25 8.55 -2.44
C LEU A 104 -5.50 9.45 -2.50
N GLN A 105 -6.12 9.77 -1.37
CA GLN A 105 -7.24 10.70 -1.30
C GLN A 105 -6.85 12.10 -1.76
N GLU A 106 -5.70 12.61 -1.31
CA GLU A 106 -5.17 13.89 -1.76
C GLU A 106 -4.97 13.93 -3.27
N GLN A 107 -4.38 12.88 -3.85
CA GLN A 107 -4.16 12.80 -5.30
C GLN A 107 -5.47 12.70 -6.10
N LEU A 108 -6.47 11.96 -5.59
CA LEU A 108 -7.80 11.90 -6.22
C LEU A 108 -8.46 13.28 -6.29
N ARG A 109 -8.35 14.08 -5.23
CA ARG A 109 -8.89 15.45 -5.18
C ARG A 109 -8.22 16.42 -6.15
N LEU A 110 -7.04 16.08 -6.66
CA LEU A 110 -6.34 16.88 -7.68
C LEU A 110 -6.80 16.56 -9.10
N LEU A 111 -7.42 15.41 -9.36
CA LEU A 111 -7.90 15.01 -10.69
C LEU A 111 -8.75 16.08 -11.39
N PRO A 112 -9.69 16.78 -10.71
CA PRO A 112 -10.48 17.85 -11.32
C PRO A 112 -9.68 19.02 -11.89
N SER A 113 -8.57 19.35 -11.22
CA SER A 113 -7.74 20.51 -11.50
C SER A 113 -6.47 20.16 -12.26
N PHE A 114 -6.26 18.86 -12.55
CA PHE A 114 -5.08 18.36 -13.20
C PHE A 114 -5.07 18.82 -14.66
N GLN A 115 -4.17 19.75 -14.98
CA GLN A 115 -3.96 20.18 -16.37
C GLN A 115 -3.02 19.19 -17.05
N LYS A 116 -3.31 18.84 -18.32
CA LYS A 116 -2.57 17.86 -19.14
C LYS A 116 -1.05 18.08 -19.21
N GLU A 117 -0.56 19.26 -18.86
CA GLU A 117 0.85 19.67 -18.93
C GLU A 117 1.56 19.71 -17.55
N ALA A 118 0.83 19.53 -16.45
CA ALA A 118 1.43 19.39 -15.14
C ALA A 118 2.07 18.00 -15.05
N THR A 119 3.38 17.91 -15.32
CA THR A 119 4.15 16.74 -14.90
C THR A 119 3.91 16.57 -13.41
N VAL A 120 3.26 15.47 -13.10
CA VAL A 120 3.10 14.94 -11.77
C VAL A 120 4.52 14.74 -11.20
N GLU A 121 5.07 15.75 -10.53
CA GLU A 121 6.17 15.57 -9.57
C GLU A 121 5.59 14.86 -8.34
N ILE A 122 4.90 13.74 -8.54
CA ILE A 122 4.67 12.85 -7.42
C ILE A 122 6.01 12.20 -7.14
N SER A 123 6.43 12.39 -5.89
CA SER A 123 7.69 11.91 -5.35
C SER A 123 7.92 10.46 -5.77
N ARG A 124 8.83 10.25 -6.72
CA ARG A 124 9.36 8.93 -7.07
C ARG A 124 9.79 8.18 -5.80
N ALA A 125 10.28 8.91 -4.79
CA ALA A 125 10.62 8.36 -3.48
C ALA A 125 9.43 7.78 -2.70
N PHE A 126 8.18 8.19 -2.95
CA PHE A 126 6.99 7.55 -2.39
C PHE A 126 6.71 6.21 -3.07
N LEU A 127 6.72 6.16 -4.41
CA LEU A 127 6.57 4.90 -5.14
C LEU A 127 7.71 3.93 -4.87
N ASP A 128 8.93 4.44 -4.73
CA ASP A 128 10.11 3.64 -4.38
C ASP A 128 9.96 3.06 -2.97
N ARG A 129 9.47 3.85 -1.98
CA ARG A 129 9.16 3.35 -0.63
C ARG A 129 8.07 2.28 -0.65
N LEU A 130 6.96 2.52 -1.34
CA LEU A 130 5.89 1.53 -1.52
C LEU A 130 6.37 0.24 -2.18
N SER A 131 7.15 0.37 -3.26
CA SER A 131 7.71 -0.76 -3.99
C SER A 131 8.66 -1.57 -3.11
N TRP A 132 9.48 -0.89 -2.31
CA TRP A 132 10.36 -1.54 -1.35
C TRP A 132 9.60 -2.26 -0.23
N VAL A 133 8.53 -1.67 0.32
CA VAL A 133 7.68 -2.36 1.32
C VAL A 133 7.08 -3.64 0.73
N LYS A 134 6.68 -3.61 -0.55
CA LYS A 134 6.28 -4.84 -1.26
C LYS A 134 7.41 -5.88 -1.34
N GLU A 135 8.65 -5.47 -1.61
CA GLU A 135 9.82 -6.37 -1.68
C GLU A 135 10.15 -7.02 -0.33
N VAL A 136 9.92 -6.34 0.79
CA VAL A 136 10.06 -6.90 2.15
C VAL A 136 9.19 -8.15 2.34
N PHE A 137 8.04 -8.20 1.66
CA PHE A 137 7.14 -9.35 1.69
C PHE A 137 7.47 -10.41 0.63
N SER A 138 8.54 -10.24 -0.16
CA SER A 138 8.98 -11.22 -1.17
C SER A 138 9.65 -12.46 -0.54
N PRO A 139 9.48 -13.66 -1.13
CA PRO A 139 10.17 -14.86 -0.67
C PRO A 139 11.69 -14.74 -0.76
N GLU A 140 12.21 -14.00 -1.76
CA GLU A 140 13.64 -13.85 -2.00
C GLU A 140 14.31 -13.01 -0.89
N PHE A 141 13.67 -11.93 -0.43
CA PHE A 141 14.20 -11.09 0.66
C PHE A 141 14.25 -11.85 1.99
N ARG A 142 13.28 -12.74 2.25
CA ARG A 142 13.30 -13.66 3.40
C ARG A 142 14.41 -14.72 3.35
N SER A 143 15.03 -14.90 2.18
CA SER A 143 16.04 -15.92 1.91
C SER A 143 17.46 -15.35 1.78
N SER A 144 17.63 -14.11 1.30
CA SER A 144 18.94 -13.49 1.09
C SER A 144 19.61 -12.99 2.37
N VAL A 145 18.87 -12.85 3.47
CA VAL A 145 19.41 -12.55 4.82
C VAL A 145 19.66 -13.84 5.62
N LYS A 146 19.79 -14.99 4.94
CA LYS A 146 20.25 -16.25 5.54
C LYS A 146 21.59 -16.68 4.97
N VAL A 147 22.64 -16.04 5.49
CA VAL A 147 23.95 -16.70 5.56
C VAL A 147 24.41 -16.68 7.01
N SER A 148 23.87 -17.64 7.76
CA SER A 148 24.52 -18.23 8.94
C SER A 148 23.84 -19.60 9.17
N ASP A 149 24.64 -20.65 9.03
CA ASP A 149 24.28 -22.05 8.91
C ASP A 149 23.44 -22.63 10.04
N ASN A 150 22.34 -23.31 9.70
CA ASN A 150 22.03 -24.64 10.28
C ASN A 150 20.91 -25.36 9.48
N PRO A 151 21.11 -26.59 8.98
CA PRO A 151 20.10 -27.33 8.24
C PRO A 151 19.37 -28.28 9.18
N SER A 152 18.28 -27.85 9.80
CA SER A 152 17.32 -28.76 10.44
C SER A 152 15.96 -28.09 10.63
N LEU A 153 14.94 -28.83 10.19
CA LEU A 153 13.51 -28.71 10.50
C LEU A 153 12.69 -27.71 9.69
N GLY A 154 11.70 -28.27 8.99
CA GLY A 154 10.61 -27.55 8.37
C GLY A 154 9.80 -26.76 9.40
N GLY A 155 9.44 -25.55 9.02
CA GLY A 155 8.69 -24.60 9.82
C GLY A 155 8.82 -23.24 9.15
N GLY A 156 7.69 -22.64 8.79
CA GLY A 156 7.66 -21.32 8.15
C GLY A 156 8.48 -20.33 8.97
N LYS A 157 9.57 -19.83 8.37
CA LYS A 157 10.51 -18.98 9.08
C LYS A 157 9.86 -17.64 9.39
N THR A 158 9.71 -17.36 10.68
CA THR A 158 9.39 -16.06 11.25
C THR A 158 10.46 -15.05 10.85
N VAL A 159 10.04 -13.89 10.36
CA VAL A 159 10.90 -12.69 10.16
C VAL A 159 11.61 -12.41 11.50
N ASN A 160 12.91 -12.16 11.51
CA ASN A 160 13.65 -11.91 12.75
C ASN A 160 13.45 -10.44 13.22
N GLN A 161 13.49 -10.17 14.53
CA GLN A 161 13.37 -8.82 15.10
C GLN A 161 14.40 -7.85 14.50
N ASP A 162 15.63 -8.30 14.22
CA ASP A 162 16.67 -7.46 13.58
C ASP A 162 16.26 -7.00 12.17
N GLU A 163 15.49 -7.82 11.43
CA GLU A 163 14.96 -7.48 10.11
C GLU A 163 13.85 -6.43 10.25
N ILE A 164 13.03 -6.52 11.30
CA ILE A 164 12.00 -5.55 11.65
C ILE A 164 12.63 -4.21 12.08
N ASP A 165 13.73 -4.24 12.83
CA ASP A 165 14.42 -3.03 13.27
C ASP A 165 15.11 -2.29 12.11
N GLU A 166 15.68 -3.02 11.14
CA GLU A 166 16.18 -2.41 9.88
C GLU A 166 15.03 -1.85 9.03
N LEU A 167 13.89 -2.53 9.03
CA LEU A 167 12.64 -2.07 8.42
C LEU A 167 12.16 -0.75 9.03
N LEU A 168 12.13 -0.69 10.36
CA LEU A 168 11.69 0.48 11.12
C LEU A 168 12.57 1.69 10.82
N LYS A 169 13.90 1.53 10.86
CA LYS A 169 14.84 2.63 10.53
C LYS A 169 14.62 3.21 9.14
N ARG A 170 14.40 2.35 8.14
CA ARG A 170 14.24 2.79 6.75
C ARG A 170 12.89 3.41 6.44
N LEU A 171 11.83 2.97 7.11
CA LEU A 171 10.48 3.54 6.96
C LEU A 171 10.32 4.88 7.67
N THR A 172 10.96 5.07 8.83
CA THR A 172 10.87 6.32 9.60
C THR A 172 11.98 7.34 9.26
N GLY A 173 12.91 6.99 8.37
CA GLY A 173 13.97 7.90 7.88
C GLY A 173 14.96 8.37 8.96
N SER A 174 15.24 7.54 9.97
CA SER A 174 16.20 7.83 11.06
C SER A 174 17.50 7.07 10.93
#